data_AF-A0A261RP33-F1
#
_entry.id   AF-A0A261RP33-F1
#
_cell.length_a   1.000
_cell.length_b   1.000
_cell.length_c   1.000
_cell.angle_alpha   90.00
_cell.angle_beta   90.00
_cell.angle_gamma   90.00
#
_symmetry.space_group_name_H-M   'P 1'
#
loop_
_entity.id
_entity.type
_entity.pdbx_description
1 polymer ?
#
loop_
_entity_poly.entity_id
_entity_poly.type
_entity_poly.pdbx_seq_one_letter_code
_entity_poly.pdbx_strand_id
1 'polypeptide(L)'
;MWKSTLLPCLLVLLLASCSTNGQPQQVQPVQPEVQVKTRIIDTGCDWTKPIFVDKGDVLSDGTAKQILAHNLAGARNCGWKPRS
;
A
#
# COMPACT_ATOMS: atom_id res chain seq x y z
N MET A 1 43.24 43.01 35.04
CA MET A 1 43.61 42.50 33.70
C MET A 1 42.61 41.49 33.12
N TRP A 2 41.85 40.75 33.93
CA TRP A 2 40.75 39.86 33.47
C TRP A 2 39.66 40.57 32.65
N LYS A 3 39.24 41.78 33.04
CA LYS A 3 38.09 42.46 32.43
C LYS A 3 38.32 42.81 30.95
N SER A 4 39.57 43.12 30.59
CA SER A 4 39.96 43.50 29.23
C SER A 4 40.11 42.30 28.29
N THR A 5 40.29 41.08 28.83
CA THR A 5 40.34 39.84 28.04
C THR A 5 38.97 39.20 27.83
N LEU A 6 37.97 39.53 28.65
CA LEU A 6 36.59 39.06 28.43
C LEU A 6 35.88 39.76 27.26
N LEU A 7 36.16 41.05 27.03
CA LEU A 7 35.55 41.81 25.93
C LEU A 7 35.79 41.19 24.54
N PRO A 8 37.02 40.79 24.14
CA PRO A 8 37.23 40.18 22.83
C PRO A 8 36.57 38.80 22.70
N CYS A 9 36.51 37.99 23.77
CA CYS A 9 35.79 36.71 23.75
C CYS A 9 34.29 36.88 23.51
N LEU A 10 33.68 37.88 24.14
CA LEU A 10 32.24 38.13 24.00
C LEU A 10 31.89 38.68 22.62
N LEU A 11 32.79 39.47 22.01
CA LEU A 11 32.64 39.98 20.64
C LEU A 11 32.73 38.86 19.58
N VAL A 12 33.59 37.87 19.79
CA VAL A 12 33.72 36.70 18.88
C VAL A 12 32.44 35.85 18.87
N LEU A 13 31.80 35.66 20.02
CA LEU A 13 30.53 34.91 20.11
C LEU A 13 29.36 35.63 19.41
N LEU A 14 29.32 36.96 19.46
CA LEU A 14 28.29 37.76 18.79
C LEU A 14 28.44 37.75 17.26
N LEU A 15 29.67 37.74 16.74
CA LEU A 15 29.93 37.70 15.29
C LEU A 15 29.75 36.30 14.66
N ALA A 16 29.79 35.23 15.46
CA ALA A 16 29.56 33.86 15.00
C ALA A 16 28.07 33.50 14.84
N SER A 17 27.15 34.39 15.21
CA SER A 17 25.72 34.23 14.90
C SER A 17 25.45 34.56 13.44
N CYS A 18 26.01 33.78 12.52
CA CYS A 18 25.53 33.75 11.15
C CYS A 18 24.11 33.17 11.17
N SER A 19 23.10 34.02 10.93
CA SER A 19 21.81 33.56 10.42
C SER A 19 22.13 32.68 9.21
N THR A 20 21.87 31.38 9.31
CA THR A 20 21.68 30.54 8.14
C THR A 20 20.48 31.13 7.42
N ASN A 21 20.75 32.07 6.50
CA ASN A 21 19.85 32.29 5.38
C ASN A 21 19.88 30.95 4.66
N GLY A 22 18.84 30.13 4.86
CA GLY A 22 18.72 28.84 4.21
C GLY A 22 19.04 29.01 2.73
N GLN A 23 19.88 28.13 2.20
CA GLN A 23 20.12 28.06 0.77
C GLN A 23 18.76 28.14 0.06
N PRO A 24 18.59 28.97 -0.99
CA PRO A 24 17.41 28.80 -1.84
C PRO A 24 17.47 27.35 -2.32
N GLN A 25 16.49 26.55 -1.90
CA GLN A 25 16.35 25.19 -2.40
C GLN A 25 16.41 25.30 -3.92
N GLN A 26 17.41 24.66 -4.52
CA GLN A 26 17.39 24.45 -5.94
C GLN A 26 16.07 23.74 -6.20
N VAL A 27 15.16 24.42 -6.91
CA VAL A 27 13.92 23.83 -7.40
C VAL A 27 14.38 22.79 -8.42
N GLN A 28 14.72 21.60 -7.91
CA GLN A 28 14.84 20.43 -8.73
C GLN A 28 13.47 20.29 -9.39
N PRO A 29 13.38 20.29 -10.73
CA PRO A 29 12.12 19.98 -11.37
C PRO A 29 11.67 18.65 -10.79
N VAL A 30 10.51 18.65 -10.13
CA VAL A 30 9.87 17.44 -9.63
C VAL A 30 9.51 16.63 -10.86
N GLN A 31 10.48 15.86 -11.35
CA GLN A 31 10.24 14.82 -12.31
C GLN A 31 9.32 13.85 -11.56
N PRO A 32 8.09 13.60 -12.05
CA PRO A 32 7.21 12.65 -11.40
C PRO A 32 7.93 11.31 -11.41
N GLU A 33 8.45 10.90 -10.26
CA GLU A 33 9.10 9.61 -10.09
C GLU A 33 8.00 8.56 -10.29
N VAL A 34 8.05 7.87 -11.43
CA VAL A 34 7.12 6.79 -11.76
C VAL A 34 7.44 5.64 -10.82
N GLN A 35 6.76 5.63 -9.67
CA GLN A 35 6.88 4.54 -8.72
C GLN A 35 6.16 3.32 -9.26
N VAL A 36 6.94 2.37 -9.81
CA VAL A 36 6.43 1.08 -10.26
C VAL A 36 6.14 0.22 -9.03
N LYS A 37 4.95 0.42 -8.45
CA LYS A 37 4.47 -0.40 -7.33
C LYS A 37 3.70 -1.60 -7.85
N THR A 38 4.24 -2.81 -7.64
CA THR A 38 3.50 -4.05 -7.93
C THR A 38 2.26 -4.13 -7.03
N ARG A 39 1.09 -4.32 -7.64
CA ARG A 39 -0.17 -4.58 -6.94
C ARG A 39 -0.49 -6.06 -6.99
N ILE A 40 -0.67 -6.67 -5.82
CA ILE A 40 -1.23 -8.03 -5.71
C ILE A 40 -2.76 -7.88 -5.70
N ILE A 41 -3.43 -8.55 -6.62
CA ILE A 41 -4.90 -8.64 -6.68
C ILE A 41 -5.27 -10.02 -6.15
N ASP A 42 -5.95 -10.05 -5.00
CA ASP A 42 -6.55 -11.29 -4.51
C ASP A 42 -7.85 -11.56 -5.28
N THR A 43 -7.87 -12.63 -6.07
CA THR A 43 -9.05 -13.09 -6.81
C THR A 43 -9.82 -14.18 -6.05
N GLY A 44 -9.46 -14.44 -4.79
CA GLY A 44 -10.08 -15.40 -3.87
C GLY A 44 -11.59 -15.30 -3.86
N CYS A 45 -12.09 -14.10 -3.57
CA CYS A 45 -13.52 -13.79 -3.47
C CYS A 45 -14.31 -14.16 -4.74
N ASP A 46 -13.67 -14.21 -5.91
CA ASP A 46 -14.38 -14.53 -7.14
C ASP A 46 -14.67 -16.02 -7.30
N TRP A 47 -13.76 -16.88 -6.85
CA TRP A 47 -13.88 -18.32 -7.02
C TRP A 47 -14.37 -19.03 -5.75
N THR A 48 -14.38 -18.36 -4.59
CA THR A 48 -14.93 -18.88 -3.32
C THR A 48 -16.36 -18.40 -3.02
N LYS A 49 -17.10 -17.89 -4.02
CA LYS A 49 -18.47 -17.39 -3.81
C LYS A 49 -19.38 -18.46 -3.20
N PRO A 50 -20.26 -18.09 -2.25
CA PRO A 50 -21.26 -19.01 -1.70
C PRO A 50 -22.29 -19.38 -2.76
N ILE A 51 -22.93 -20.53 -2.57
CA ILE A 51 -24.04 -21.01 -3.40
C ILE A 51 -25.34 -20.58 -2.72
N PHE A 52 -26.16 -19.82 -3.42
CA PHE A 52 -27.50 -19.44 -2.96
C PHE A 52 -28.55 -20.38 -3.54
N VAL A 53 -29.29 -21.03 -2.64
CA VAL A 53 -30.39 -21.93 -2.99
C VAL A 53 -31.65 -21.11 -3.24
N ASP A 54 -32.45 -21.55 -4.22
CA ASP A 54 -33.76 -20.96 -4.46
C ASP A 54 -34.69 -21.13 -3.25
N LYS A 55 -35.57 -20.15 -3.01
CA LYS A 55 -36.49 -20.18 -1.86
C LYS A 55 -37.51 -21.32 -1.94
N GLY A 56 -37.81 -21.80 -3.14
CA GLY A 56 -38.71 -22.93 -3.36
C GLY A 56 -38.10 -24.29 -3.03
N ASP A 57 -36.83 -24.34 -2.57
CA ASP A 57 -36.08 -25.58 -2.30
C ASP A 57 -36.06 -26.53 -3.51
N VAL A 58 -35.90 -25.94 -4.69
CA VAL A 58 -35.75 -26.64 -5.96
C VAL A 58 -34.38 -26.35 -6.55
N LEU A 59 -33.81 -27.33 -7.25
CA LEU A 59 -32.59 -27.14 -8.01
C LEU A 59 -32.90 -26.31 -9.26
N SER A 60 -32.97 -24.99 -9.08
CA SER A 60 -33.13 -24.04 -10.17
C SER A 60 -31.88 -24.03 -11.06
N ASP A 61 -32.04 -23.62 -12.33
CA ASP A 61 -30.91 -23.40 -13.23
C ASP A 61 -29.87 -22.44 -12.64
N GLY A 62 -30.32 -21.43 -11.88
CA GLY A 62 -29.45 -20.46 -11.21
C GLY A 62 -28.58 -21.11 -10.13
N THR A 63 -29.17 -21.96 -9.30
CA THR A 63 -28.44 -22.71 -8.27
C THR A 63 -27.53 -23.77 -8.91
N ALA A 64 -28.00 -24.47 -9.94
CA ALA A 64 -27.20 -25.46 -10.68
C ALA A 64 -25.93 -24.84 -11.30
N LYS A 65 -26.06 -23.65 -11.92
CA LYS A 65 -24.91 -22.90 -12.46
C LYS A 65 -23.90 -22.52 -11.37
N GLN A 66 -24.37 -22.09 -10.20
CA GLN A 66 -23.50 -21.77 -9.07
C GLN A 66 -22.74 -23.00 -8.56
N ILE A 67 -23.43 -24.15 -8.41
CA ILE A 67 -22.81 -25.42 -8.01
C ILE A 67 -21.72 -25.83 -9.01
N LEU A 68 -22.04 -25.77 -10.32
CA LEU A 68 -21.07 -26.11 -11.36
C LEU A 68 -19.83 -25.22 -11.29
N ALA A 69 -20.02 -23.89 -11.19
CA ALA A 69 -18.91 -22.95 -11.07
C ALA A 69 -18.05 -23.22 -9.82
N HIS A 70 -18.68 -23.52 -8.68
CA HIS A 70 -17.99 -23.83 -7.42
C HIS A 70 -17.17 -25.12 -7.54
N ASN A 71 -17.73 -26.18 -8.13
CA ASN A 71 -17.02 -27.44 -8.33
C ASN A 71 -15.84 -27.30 -9.29
N LEU A 72 -16.00 -26.53 -10.37
CA LEU A 72 -14.91 -26.24 -11.32
C LEU A 72 -13.80 -25.43 -10.66
N ALA A 73 -14.16 -24.44 -9.82
CA ALA A 73 -13.20 -23.68 -9.03
C ALA A 73 -12.43 -24.57 -8.05
N GLY A 74 -13.13 -25.45 -7.32
CA GLY A 74 -12.49 -26.40 -6.41
C GLY A 74 -11.60 -27.42 -7.12
N ALA A 75 -12.00 -27.90 -8.31
CA ALA A 75 -11.15 -28.76 -9.13
C ALA A 75 -9.86 -28.05 -9.57
N ARG A 76 -9.98 -26.80 -10.04
CA ARG A 76 -8.84 -26.00 -10.52
C ARG A 76 -7.89 -25.55 -9.39
N ASN A 77 -8.45 -25.03 -8.29
CA ASN A 77 -7.67 -24.32 -7.27
C ASN A 77 -7.35 -25.21 -6.05
N CYS A 78 -8.12 -26.27 -5.82
CA CYS A 78 -7.99 -27.13 -4.64
C CYS A 78 -7.78 -28.62 -5.00
N GLY A 79 -7.74 -28.98 -6.28
CA GLY A 79 -7.52 -30.36 -6.72
C GLY A 79 -8.68 -31.31 -6.42
N TRP A 80 -9.90 -30.80 -6.29
CA TRP A 80 -11.07 -31.65 -6.08
C TRP A 80 -11.28 -32.62 -7.24
N LYS A 81 -11.65 -33.85 -6.88
CA LYS A 81 -12.01 -34.89 -7.83
C LYS A 81 -13.50 -35.22 -7.66
N PRO A 82 -14.19 -35.62 -8.73
CA PRO A 82 -15.52 -36.19 -8.61
C PRO A 82 -15.50 -37.33 -7.59
N ARG A 83 -16.50 -37.36 -6.70
CA ARG A 83 -16.69 -38.52 -5.84
C ARG A 83 -17.27 -39.64 -6.71
N SER A 84 -16.58 -40.78 -6.72
CA SER A 84 -16.99 -42.03 -7.38
C SER A 84 -18.15 -42.69 -6.66
#